data_AF-A0A1H9BDP2-F1
#
_entry.id   AF-A0A1H9BDP2-F1
#
_cell.length_a   1.000
_cell.length_b   1.000
_cell.length_c   1.000
_cell.angle_alpha   90.00
_cell.angle_beta   90.00
_cell.angle_gamma   90.00
#
_symmetry.space_group_name_H-M   'P 1'
#
loop_
_entity.id
_entity.type
_entity.pdbx_description
1 polymer ?
#
loop_
_entity_poly.entity_id
_entity_poly.type
_entity_poly.pdbx_seq_one_letter_code
_entity_poly.pdbx_strand_id
1 'polypeptide(L)' 'MPGILSKIAMFSRTPQGRRLTAKAKRVASDPRKRAEAKRALGRLRGRGSGHR' A
#
# COMPACT_ATOMS: atom_id res chain seq x y z
N MET A 1 -0.67 0.29 -29.66
CA MET A 1 -0.63 1.10 -28.41
C MET A 1 -0.40 0.17 -27.24
N PRO A 2 0.66 0.31 -26.43
CA PRO A 2 0.86 -0.53 -25.25
C PRO A 2 -0.31 -0.32 -24.27
N GLY A 3 -0.91 -1.41 -23.80
CA GLY A 3 -2.01 -1.38 -22.85
C GLY A 3 -1.60 -0.83 -21.49
N ILE A 4 -2.57 -0.44 -20.67
CA ILE A 4 -2.35 0.13 -19.33
C ILE A 4 -1.46 -0.80 -18.47
N LEU A 5 -1.64 -2.11 -18.62
CA LEU A 5 -0.81 -3.14 -17.97
C LEU A 5 0.66 -3.08 -18.40
N SER A 6 0.95 -2.89 -19.69
CA SER A 6 2.32 -2.74 -20.18
C SER A 6 2.98 -1.47 -19.63
N LYS A 7 2.22 -0.37 -19.49
CA LYS A 7 2.69 0.88 -18.87
C LYS A 7 3.04 0.68 -17.39
N ILE A 8 2.22 -0.05 -16.64
CA ILE A 8 2.50 -0.40 -15.23
C ILE A 8 3.71 -1.31 -15.11
N ALA A 9 3.83 -2.33 -15.98
CA ALA A 9 4.98 -3.22 -16.01
C ALA A 9 6.27 -2.45 -16.35
N MET A 10 6.21 -1.54 -17.33
CA MET A 10 7.34 -0.68 -17.68
C MET A 10 7.69 0.29 -16.55
N PHE A 11 6.68 0.88 -15.89
CA PHE A 11 6.85 1.74 -14.72
C PHE A 11 7.50 0.98 -13.56
N SER A 12 7.10 -0.27 -13.30
CA SER A 12 7.71 -1.12 -12.27
C SER A 12 9.19 -1.43 -12.54
N ARG A 13 9.59 -1.44 -13.81
CA ARG A 13 10.99 -1.62 -14.26
C ARG A 13 11.82 -0.33 -14.16
N THR A 14 11.20 0.83 -13.97
CA THR A 14 11.94 2.10 -13.79
C THR A 14 12.58 2.20 -12.39
N PRO A 15 13.62 3.05 -12.22
CA PRO A 15 14.20 3.33 -10.90
C PRO A 15 13.18 3.87 -9.90
N GLN A 16 12.20 4.65 -10.37
CA GLN A 16 11.12 5.21 -9.57
C GLN A 16 10.16 4.12 -9.10
N GLY A 17 9.75 3.21 -9.99
CA GLY A 17 8.92 2.05 -9.65
C GLY A 17 9.61 1.11 -8.67
N ARG A 18 10.88 0.78 -8.88
CA ARG A 18 11.67 -0.03 -7.93
C ARG A 18 11.76 0.61 -6.55
N ARG A 19 11.95 1.93 -6.46
CA ARG A 19 11.94 2.67 -5.18
C ARG A 19 10.57 2.62 -4.51
N LEU A 20 9.49 2.75 -5.28
CA LEU A 20 8.12 2.65 -4.76
C LEU A 20 7.83 1.25 -4.23
N THR A 21 8.16 0.21 -5.00
CA THR A 21 8.04 -1.19 -4.57
C THR A 21 8.93 -1.50 -3.37
N ALA A 22 10.15 -0.97 -3.32
CA ALA A 22 11.04 -1.15 -2.17
C ALA A 22 10.51 -0.45 -0.91
N LYS A 23 9.96 0.77 -1.03
CA LYS A 23 9.27 1.45 0.07
C LYS A 23 8.04 0.67 0.52
N ALA A 24 7.21 0.21 -0.41
CA ALA A 24 6.04 -0.59 -0.12
C ALA A 24 6.42 -1.90 0.58
N LYS A 25 7.45 -2.60 0.08
CA LYS A 25 7.98 -3.83 0.67
C LYS A 25 8.55 -3.58 2.06
N ARG A 26 9.25 -2.47 2.29
CA ARG A 26 9.78 -2.08 3.61
C ARG A 26 8.67 -1.77 4.60
N VAL A 27 7.65 -1.03 4.16
CA VAL A 27 6.46 -0.73 4.97
C VAL A 27 5.66 -2.00 5.28
N ALA A 28 5.55 -2.91 4.31
CA ALA A 28 4.85 -4.19 4.48
C ALA A 28 5.63 -5.21 5.32
N SER A 29 6.97 -5.18 5.23
CA SER A 29 7.86 -6.07 6.01
C SER A 29 8.02 -5.61 7.45
N ASP A 30 7.55 -4.42 7.80
CA ASP A 30 7.62 -3.91 9.16
C ASP A 30 6.36 -4.33 9.96
N PRO A 31 6.46 -5.31 10.87
CA PRO A 31 5.33 -5.75 11.67
C PRO A 31 4.79 -4.65 12.60
N ARG A 32 5.63 -3.68 13.00
CA ARG A 32 5.20 -2.57 13.87
C ARG A 32 4.26 -1.64 13.12
N LYS A 33 4.60 -1.29 11.87
CA LYS A 33 3.70 -0.50 11.00
C LYS A 33 2.42 -1.25 10.69
N ARG A 34 2.47 -2.58 10.56
CA ARG A 34 1.27 -3.40 10.36
C ARG A 34 0.33 -3.35 11.57
N ALA A 35 0.85 -3.37 12.79
CA ALA A 35 0.06 -3.24 14.01
C ALA A 35 -0.56 -1.85 14.14
N GLU A 36 0.21 -0.80 13.84
CA GLU A 36 -0.26 0.59 13.84
C GLU A 36 -1.34 0.82 12.77
N ALA A 37 -1.12 0.33 11.55
CA ALA A 37 -2.10 0.37 10.47
C ALA A 37 -3.37 -0.41 10.81
N LYS A 38 -3.25 -1.60 11.42
CA LYS A 38 -4.42 -2.36 11.92
C LYS A 38 -5.18 -1.60 13.00
N ARG A 39 -4.49 -0.92 13.92
CA ARG A 39 -5.13 -0.08 14.95
C ARG A 39 -5.81 1.15 14.33
N ALA A 40 -5.17 1.82 13.38
CA ALA A 40 -5.73 2.96 12.65
C ALA A 40 -6.96 2.55 11.81
N LEU A 41 -6.86 1.45 11.07
CA LEU A 41 -7.97 0.86 10.33
C LEU A 41 -9.09 0.40 11.27
N GLY A 42 -8.76 -0.18 12.42
CA GLY A 42 -9.73 -0.55 13.46
C GLY A 42 -10.48 0.65 14.04
N ARG A 43 -9.79 1.78 14.26
CA ARG A 43 -10.41 3.05 14.68
C ARG A 43 -11.30 3.65 13.59
N LEU A 44 -10.86 3.64 12.34
CA LEU A 44 -11.65 4.11 11.19
C LEU A 44 -12.89 3.25 10.97
N ARG A 45 -12.73 1.92 11.02
CA ARG A 45 -13.84 0.96 10.90
C ARG A 45 -14.78 1.05 12.10
N GLY A 46 -14.26 1.23 13.32
CA GLY A 46 -15.05 1.43 14.53
C GLY A 46 -15.89 2.72 14.51
N ARG A 47 -15.35 3.82 13.95
CA ARG A 47 -16.10 5.08 13.79
C ARG A 47 -17.17 5.03 12.68
N GLY A 48 -17.06 4.12 11.72
CA GLY A 48 -18.09 3.89 10.70
C GLY A 48 -19.16 2.86 11.09
N SER A 49 -18.96 2.09 12.16
CA SER A 49 -19.84 0.97 12.56
C SER A 49 -20.72 1.27 13.79
N GLY A 50 -20.52 2.42 14.45
CA GLY A 50 -21.16 2.78 15.72
C GLY A 50 -22.31 3.78 15.61
N HIS A 51 -23.07 3.74 14.51
CA HIS A 51 -24.33 4.51 14.39
C HIS A 51 -25.51 3.53 14.28
N ARG A 52 -25.74 2.76 15.33
CA ARG A 52 -27.02 2.16 15.73
C ARG A 52 -27.01 1.95 17.22
#